data_AF-A0A4D4K6Y0-F1
#
_entry.id   AF-A0A4D4K6Y0-F1
#
_cell.length_a   1.000
_cell.length_b   1.000
_cell.length_c   1.000
_cell.angle_alpha   90.00
_cell.angle_beta   90.00
_cell.angle_gamma   90.00
#
_symmetry.space_group_name_H-M   'P 1'
#
loop_
_entity.id
_entity.type
_entity.pdbx_description
1 polymer ?
#
loop_
_entity_poly.entity_id
_entity_poly.type
_entity_poly.pdbx_seq_one_letter_code
_entity_poly.pdbx_strand_id
1 'polypeptide(L)'
;MLAMAFSSTLVFMHTSEDHAGDRRRRAGIVADQVISAPDGLPSGTAARAGSVRGVAASVGLLRTGVLVPVGSGDGRWLRTASTQGVSGSGRDLAAVQDLDVRKGRLDALGPGRVAVDELLAKAAHARVGRRLALHLPDGTRLSTTVVAIYGRGLGIAELTLPRAALAGRVTSSFDSDVLVRDAEGADRKAVAAALGRSVSRSPTGTAKRRPRTRTGS
;
A
#
# COMPACT_ATOMS: atom_id res chain seq x y z
N MET A 1 11.56 -10.00 42.92
CA MET A 1 12.23 -10.34 41.65
C MET A 1 11.41 -11.42 40.96
N LEU A 2 10.57 -11.06 39.96
CA LEU A 2 9.81 -11.93 39.05
C LEU A 2 8.87 -11.01 38.23
N ALA A 3 8.66 -11.05 36.92
CA ALA A 3 9.20 -11.83 35.81
C ALA A 3 9.15 -10.88 34.58
N MET A 4 10.18 -10.89 33.75
CA MET A 4 10.17 -10.16 32.48
C MET A 4 9.49 -11.06 31.45
N ALA A 5 8.31 -10.68 30.97
CA ALA A 5 7.63 -11.42 29.92
C ALA A 5 8.46 -11.37 28.62
N PHE A 6 8.93 -12.52 28.15
CA PHE A 6 9.54 -12.69 26.85
C PHE A 6 8.42 -12.69 25.79
N SER A 7 8.21 -11.57 25.09
CA SER A 7 7.33 -11.54 23.92
C SER A 7 8.11 -12.13 22.75
N SER A 8 7.90 -13.41 22.47
CA SER A 8 8.48 -14.09 21.31
C SER A 8 7.71 -13.68 20.06
N THR A 9 8.29 -12.83 19.21
CA THR A 9 7.70 -12.49 17.91
C THR A 9 7.86 -13.69 16.98
N LEU A 10 6.77 -14.43 16.76
CA LEU A 10 6.70 -15.47 15.74
C LEU A 10 6.63 -14.79 14.36
N VAL A 11 7.74 -14.83 13.62
CA VAL A 11 7.74 -14.53 12.18
C VAL A 11 7.20 -15.77 11.46
N PHE A 12 5.94 -15.74 11.05
CA PHE A 12 5.39 -16.74 10.14
C PHE A 12 5.94 -16.51 8.73
N MET A 13 7.00 -17.23 8.37
CA MET A 13 7.37 -17.46 6.98
C MET A 13 6.68 -18.74 6.50
N HIS A 14 5.42 -18.62 6.06
CA HIS A 14 4.74 -19.74 5.42
C HIS A 14 5.24 -19.86 3.99
N THR A 15 6.05 -20.88 3.69
CA THR A 15 6.23 -21.35 2.31
C THR A 15 4.86 -21.75 1.80
N SER A 16 4.24 -20.92 0.96
CA SER A 16 2.88 -21.12 0.47
C SER A 16 2.87 -22.22 -0.60
N GLU A 17 2.89 -23.48 -0.18
CA GLU A 17 2.39 -24.58 -1.01
C GLU A 17 0.99 -24.94 -0.49
N ASP A 18 0.02 -24.72 -1.39
CA ASP A 18 -1.30 -25.38 -1.49
C ASP A 18 -2.62 -24.79 -0.97
N HIS A 19 -2.71 -23.64 -0.29
CA HIS A 19 -4.05 -23.02 -0.01
C HIS A 19 -4.17 -21.51 -0.35
N ALA A 20 -3.27 -20.94 -1.16
CA ALA A 20 -3.26 -19.51 -1.52
C ALA A 20 -3.61 -19.18 -2.99
N GLY A 21 -4.04 -20.18 -3.79
CA GLY A 21 -4.37 -19.99 -5.21
C GLY A 21 -5.59 -19.08 -5.45
N ASP A 22 -6.59 -19.13 -4.57
CA ASP A 22 -7.88 -18.48 -4.84
C ASP A 22 -7.94 -17.01 -4.43
N ARG A 23 -7.22 -16.59 -3.40
CA ARG A 23 -7.19 -15.17 -2.96
C ARG A 23 -6.34 -14.29 -3.89
N ARG A 24 -5.24 -14.82 -4.41
CA ARG A 24 -4.33 -14.10 -5.34
C ARG A 24 -5.01 -13.81 -6.69
N ARG A 25 -5.81 -14.75 -7.19
CA ARG A 25 -6.51 -14.64 -8.48
C ARG A 25 -7.68 -13.63 -8.44
N ARG A 26 -8.27 -13.36 -7.27
CA ARG A 26 -9.38 -12.40 -7.10
C ARG A 26 -8.92 -10.95 -6.83
N ALA A 27 -7.68 -10.73 -6.40
CA ALA A 27 -7.17 -9.41 -6.01
C ALA A 27 -6.32 -8.70 -7.09
N GLY A 28 -6.24 -9.23 -8.31
CA GLY A 28 -5.39 -8.64 -9.37
C GLY A 28 -3.91 -8.51 -8.99
N ILE A 29 -3.43 -9.24 -7.97
CA ILE A 29 -2.03 -9.20 -7.55
C ILE A 29 -1.25 -10.12 -8.48
N VAL A 30 -0.30 -9.55 -9.23
CA VAL A 30 0.61 -10.26 -10.14
C VAL A 30 2.06 -10.25 -9.64
N ALA A 31 2.27 -9.80 -8.40
CA ALA A 31 3.53 -9.84 -7.69
C ALA A 31 4.02 -11.29 -7.49
N ASP A 32 5.33 -11.50 -7.56
CA ASP A 32 5.95 -12.78 -7.27
C ASP A 32 6.01 -13.04 -5.76
N GLN A 33 6.20 -11.97 -4.98
CA GLN A 33 6.29 -12.02 -3.52
C GLN A 33 5.41 -10.95 -2.87
N VAL A 34 4.90 -11.27 -1.69
CA VAL A 34 4.15 -10.34 -0.83
C VAL A 34 4.78 -10.38 0.55
N ILE A 35 5.15 -9.20 1.05
CA ILE A 35 5.63 -9.01 2.41
C ILE A 35 4.49 -8.36 3.20
N SER A 36 4.13 -8.94 4.33
CA SER A 36 3.08 -8.43 5.22
C SER A 36 3.53 -8.62 6.68
N ALA A 37 3.00 -7.81 7.59
CA ALA A 37 3.21 -7.94 9.04
C ALA A 37 1.90 -7.63 9.79
N PRO A 38 1.65 -8.25 10.96
CA PRO A 38 0.40 -8.06 11.70
C PRO A 38 0.06 -6.60 12.00
N ASP A 39 1.07 -5.82 12.39
CA ASP A 39 0.92 -4.40 12.76
C ASP A 39 1.18 -3.43 11.57
N GLY A 40 1.34 -3.99 10.37
CA GLY A 40 1.78 -3.25 9.18
C GLY A 40 3.29 -3.06 9.09
N LEU A 41 3.72 -2.53 7.94
CA LEU A 41 5.12 -2.38 7.55
C LEU A 41 5.54 -0.92 7.57
N PRO A 42 6.74 -0.59 8.08
CA PRO A 42 7.27 0.77 8.00
C PRO A 42 7.34 1.26 6.55
N SER A 43 7.16 2.55 6.32
CA SER A 43 7.13 3.17 4.98
C SER A 43 8.38 2.95 4.14
N GLY A 44 9.53 2.70 4.78
CA GLY A 44 10.78 2.39 4.09
C GLY A 44 10.90 0.94 3.61
N THR A 45 9.95 0.06 3.91
CA THR A 45 10.06 -1.38 3.62
C THR A 45 10.14 -1.67 2.12
N ALA A 46 9.29 -1.02 1.32
CA ALA A 46 9.33 -1.17 -0.15
C ALA A 46 10.68 -0.69 -0.75
N ALA A 47 11.22 0.43 -0.27
CA ALA A 47 12.51 0.92 -0.74
C ALA A 47 13.66 -0.06 -0.43
N ARG A 48 13.64 -0.68 0.75
CA ARG A 48 14.63 -1.71 1.13
C ARG A 48 14.47 -2.98 0.31
N ALA A 49 13.24 -3.45 0.12
CA ALA A 49 12.94 -4.61 -0.72
C ALA A 49 13.39 -4.36 -2.18
N GLY A 50 13.14 -3.18 -2.73
CA GLY A 50 13.62 -2.78 -4.05
C GLY A 50 15.15 -2.71 -4.19
N SER A 51 15.89 -2.65 -3.08
CA SER A 51 17.36 -2.67 -3.07
C SER A 51 17.94 -4.09 -3.05
N VAL A 52 17.10 -5.12 -2.94
CA VAL A 52 17.55 -6.51 -2.96
C VAL A 52 17.87 -6.95 -4.39
N ARG A 53 19.04 -7.55 -4.59
CA ARG A 53 19.45 -8.08 -5.88
C ARG A 53 18.44 -9.13 -6.37
N GLY A 54 17.97 -8.97 -7.61
CA GLY A 54 16.95 -9.83 -8.20
C GLY A 54 15.52 -9.31 -8.04
N VAL A 55 15.31 -8.11 -7.48
CA VAL A 55 14.02 -7.41 -7.47
C VAL A 55 13.96 -6.43 -8.64
N ALA A 56 12.88 -6.50 -9.43
CA ALA A 56 12.61 -5.57 -10.52
C ALA A 56 11.70 -4.40 -10.11
N ALA A 57 10.70 -4.66 -9.26
CA ALA A 57 9.81 -3.63 -8.74
C ALA A 57 9.40 -3.94 -7.31
N SER A 58 9.24 -2.92 -6.48
CA SER A 58 8.71 -3.05 -5.12
C SER A 58 7.79 -1.89 -4.77
N VAL A 59 6.57 -2.21 -4.34
CA VAL A 59 5.50 -1.25 -4.09
C VAL A 59 4.87 -1.52 -2.73
N GLY A 60 4.97 -0.54 -1.83
CA GLY A 60 4.24 -0.50 -0.58
C GLY A 60 2.82 0.02 -0.79
N LEU A 61 1.85 -0.65 -0.16
CA LEU A 61 0.44 -0.31 -0.20
C LEU A 61 -0.01 0.23 1.16
N LEU A 62 -0.43 1.49 1.20
CA LEU A 62 -1.20 2.05 2.31
C LEU A 62 -2.67 1.83 2.04
N ARG A 63 -3.43 1.23 2.96
CA ARG A 63 -4.89 1.09 2.81
C ARG A 63 -5.61 2.07 3.72
N THR A 64 -6.62 2.74 3.18
CA THR A 64 -7.47 3.68 3.92
C THR A 64 -8.84 3.83 3.25
N GLY A 65 -9.71 4.64 3.83
CA GLY A 65 -10.97 5.07 3.21
C GLY A 65 -10.96 6.58 3.02
N VAL A 66 -11.47 7.06 1.89
CA VAL A 66 -11.69 8.50 1.67
C VAL A 66 -13.14 8.74 1.28
N LEU A 67 -13.66 9.92 1.58
CA LEU A 67 -15.01 10.29 1.21
C LEU A 67 -15.00 10.96 -0.18
N VAL A 68 -15.87 10.48 -1.05
CA VAL A 68 -16.02 10.96 -2.43
C VAL A 68 -17.44 11.48 -2.61
N PRO A 69 -17.62 12.72 -3.12
CA PRO A 69 -18.94 13.20 -3.51
C PRO A 69 -19.45 12.39 -4.70
N VAL A 70 -20.61 11.76 -4.55
CA VAL A 70 -21.31 10.99 -5.60
C VAL A 70 -22.72 11.53 -5.79
N GLY A 71 -23.34 11.17 -6.92
CA GLY A 71 -24.66 11.70 -7.29
C GLY A 71 -24.58 13.05 -8.04
N SER A 72 -25.74 13.64 -8.31
CA SER A 72 -25.89 14.85 -9.13
C SER A 72 -26.91 15.81 -8.52
N GLY A 73 -26.73 17.11 -8.80
CA GLY A 73 -27.60 18.18 -8.30
C GLY A 73 -27.75 18.14 -6.77
N ASP A 74 -29.00 18.21 -6.33
CA ASP A 74 -29.46 18.28 -4.95
C ASP A 74 -29.30 16.92 -4.22
N GLY A 75 -29.14 15.83 -4.98
CA GLY A 75 -28.93 14.48 -4.49
C GLY A 75 -27.46 14.09 -4.37
N ARG A 76 -26.57 15.03 -4.04
CA ARG A 76 -25.14 14.74 -3.83
C ARG A 76 -24.86 14.37 -2.38
N TRP A 77 -24.20 13.25 -2.14
CA TRP A 77 -23.74 12.86 -0.80
C TRP A 77 -22.30 12.37 -0.82
N LEU A 78 -21.70 12.27 0.37
CA LEU A 78 -20.37 11.70 0.54
C LEU A 78 -20.47 10.18 0.72
N ARG A 79 -19.76 9.44 -0.13
CA ARG A 79 -19.63 7.98 -0.02
C ARG A 79 -18.20 7.62 0.37
N THR A 80 -18.05 6.73 1.33
CA THR A 80 -16.73 6.13 1.62
C THR A 80 -16.30 5.27 0.43
N ALA A 81 -15.10 5.54 -0.08
CA ALA A 81 -14.44 4.77 -1.11
C ALA A 81 -13.16 4.15 -0.55
N SER A 82 -13.00 2.85 -0.75
CA SER A 82 -11.75 2.15 -0.43
C SER A 82 -10.60 2.75 -1.24
N THR A 83 -9.49 3.04 -0.59
CA THR A 83 -8.37 3.77 -1.20
C THR A 83 -7.06 3.09 -0.88
N GLN A 84 -6.21 2.95 -1.90
CA GLN A 84 -4.83 2.56 -1.73
C GLN A 84 -3.87 3.70 -2.09
N GLY A 85 -2.90 3.93 -1.20
CA GLY A 85 -1.73 4.74 -1.45
C GLY A 85 -0.58 3.86 -1.91
N VAL A 86 0.00 4.17 -3.06
CA VAL A 86 1.09 3.37 -3.64
C VAL A 86 2.42 4.09 -3.51
N SER A 87 3.46 3.39 -3.05
CA SER A 87 4.84 3.88 -3.18
C SER A 87 5.34 3.69 -4.62
N GLY A 88 6.43 4.36 -4.98
CA GLY A 88 7.01 4.23 -6.31
C GLY A 88 6.15 4.84 -7.42
N SER A 89 6.32 4.37 -8.64
CA SER A 89 5.63 4.87 -9.83
C SER A 89 4.40 4.03 -10.20
N GLY A 90 3.53 4.58 -11.03
CA GLY A 90 2.42 3.80 -11.60
C GLY A 90 2.86 2.63 -12.49
N ARG A 91 4.08 2.70 -13.06
CA ARG A 91 4.69 1.57 -13.78
C ARG A 91 5.05 0.44 -12.82
N ASP A 92 5.66 0.77 -11.69
CA ASP A 92 6.01 -0.23 -10.67
C ASP A 92 4.75 -0.92 -10.15
N LEU A 93 3.67 -0.14 -9.94
CA LEU A 93 2.36 -0.68 -9.58
C LEU A 93 1.84 -1.66 -10.64
N ALA A 94 1.88 -1.29 -11.92
CA ALA A 94 1.42 -2.15 -13.01
C ALA A 94 2.24 -3.46 -13.12
N ALA A 95 3.49 -3.48 -12.66
CA ALA A 95 4.32 -4.68 -12.65
C ALA A 95 3.93 -5.69 -11.55
N VAL A 96 3.28 -5.23 -10.48
CA VAL A 96 2.94 -6.04 -9.28
C VAL A 96 1.44 -6.20 -9.06
N GLN A 97 0.61 -5.35 -9.66
CA GLN A 97 -0.83 -5.36 -9.51
C GLN A 97 -1.52 -4.95 -10.82
N ASP A 98 -2.32 -5.87 -11.37
CA ASP A 98 -3.14 -5.66 -12.54
C ASP A 98 -4.50 -5.08 -12.13
N LEU A 99 -4.64 -3.76 -12.28
CA LEU A 99 -5.88 -3.04 -12.00
C LEU A 99 -6.95 -3.20 -13.08
N ASP A 100 -6.65 -3.77 -14.25
CA ASP A 100 -7.52 -3.77 -15.42
C ASP A 100 -7.81 -2.35 -15.93
N VAL A 101 -6.77 -1.61 -16.32
CA VAL A 101 -6.92 -0.22 -16.79
C VAL A 101 -7.72 -0.21 -18.09
N ARG A 102 -8.89 0.45 -18.07
CA ARG A 102 -9.81 0.56 -19.21
C ARG A 102 -9.67 1.87 -19.97
N LYS A 103 -9.33 2.96 -19.26
CA LYS A 103 -9.15 4.29 -19.84
C LYS A 103 -7.97 4.98 -19.20
N GLY A 104 -7.21 5.75 -19.97
CA GLY A 104 -6.04 6.47 -19.46
C GLY A 104 -4.84 5.56 -19.23
N ARG A 105 -3.95 5.93 -18.30
CA ARG A 105 -2.69 5.22 -18.06
C ARG A 105 -2.19 5.42 -16.63
N LEU A 106 -1.73 4.33 -15.99
CA LEU A 106 -1.18 4.39 -14.64
C LEU A 106 0.18 5.09 -14.57
N ASP A 107 0.97 5.09 -15.65
CA ASP A 107 2.23 5.82 -15.73
C ASP A 107 2.09 7.33 -15.48
N ALA A 108 0.87 7.88 -15.66
CA ALA A 108 0.58 9.26 -15.33
C ALA A 108 0.32 9.48 -13.83
N LEU A 109 0.17 8.43 -13.02
CA LEU A 109 -0.05 8.54 -11.57
C LEU A 109 1.13 9.26 -10.91
N GLY A 110 0.81 10.26 -10.10
CA GLY A 110 1.79 11.15 -9.49
C GLY A 110 1.10 12.21 -8.63
N PRO A 111 1.84 13.21 -8.12
CA PRO A 111 1.29 14.22 -7.23
C PRO A 111 0.02 14.87 -7.80
N GLY A 112 -1.04 14.93 -7.00
CA GLY A 112 -2.33 15.53 -7.39
C GLY A 112 -3.13 14.73 -8.43
N ARG A 113 -2.77 13.47 -8.69
CA ARG A 113 -3.44 12.60 -9.68
C ARG A 113 -3.98 11.35 -9.03
N VAL A 114 -5.06 10.82 -9.60
CA VAL A 114 -5.79 9.66 -9.06
C VAL A 114 -6.17 8.69 -10.18
N ALA A 115 -6.12 7.41 -9.89
CA ALA A 115 -6.79 6.39 -10.69
C ALA A 115 -8.03 5.89 -9.95
N VAL A 116 -9.12 5.65 -10.68
CA VAL A 116 -10.45 5.43 -10.12
C VAL A 116 -11.05 4.15 -10.68
N ASP A 117 -11.71 3.36 -9.84
CA ASP A 117 -12.54 2.25 -10.27
C ASP A 117 -13.71 2.72 -11.16
N GLU A 118 -14.10 1.89 -12.12
CA GLU A 118 -15.16 2.24 -13.07
C GLU A 118 -16.52 2.47 -12.42
N LEU A 119 -16.90 1.71 -11.39
CA LEU A 119 -18.18 1.89 -10.68
C LEU A 119 -18.18 3.18 -9.88
N LEU A 120 -17.08 3.48 -9.17
CA LEU A 120 -16.94 4.77 -8.49
C LEU A 120 -16.91 5.92 -9.49
N ALA A 121 -16.21 5.79 -10.62
CA ALA A 121 -16.16 6.82 -11.64
C ALA A 121 -17.54 7.10 -12.23
N LYS A 122 -18.36 6.06 -12.45
CA LYS A 122 -19.77 6.23 -12.86
C LYS A 122 -20.59 6.97 -11.80
N ALA A 123 -20.50 6.56 -10.53
CA ALA A 123 -21.25 7.17 -9.43
C ALA A 123 -20.85 8.63 -9.15
N ALA A 124 -19.57 8.96 -9.32
CA ALA A 124 -19.02 10.31 -9.12
C ALA A 124 -19.01 11.16 -10.40
N HIS A 125 -19.54 10.64 -11.52
CA HIS A 125 -19.46 11.24 -12.86
C HIS A 125 -18.02 11.65 -13.26
N ALA A 126 -17.03 10.90 -12.78
CA ALA A 126 -15.62 11.16 -12.99
C ALA A 126 -15.15 10.70 -14.37
N ARG A 127 -14.22 11.45 -14.97
CA ARG A 127 -13.64 11.16 -16.30
C ARG A 127 -12.16 11.44 -16.31
N VAL A 128 -11.40 10.67 -17.08
CA VAL A 128 -9.97 10.94 -17.31
C VAL A 128 -9.78 12.38 -17.80
N GLY A 129 -8.80 13.08 -17.21
CA GLY A 129 -8.50 14.49 -17.45
C GLY A 129 -9.33 15.48 -16.64
N ARG A 130 -10.34 15.01 -15.87
CA ARG A 130 -11.19 15.89 -15.04
C ARG A 130 -10.82 15.81 -13.57
N ARG A 131 -11.23 16.84 -12.83
CA ARG A 131 -11.03 16.91 -11.39
C ARG A 131 -12.04 16.03 -10.66
N LEU A 132 -11.55 15.35 -9.63
CA LEU A 132 -12.32 14.61 -8.66
C LEU A 132 -11.98 15.15 -7.26
N ALA A 133 -13.01 15.61 -6.56
CA ALA A 133 -12.88 16.05 -5.18
C ALA A 133 -12.87 14.84 -4.25
N LEU A 134 -11.93 14.81 -3.31
CA LEU A 134 -11.76 13.79 -2.29
C LEU A 134 -11.70 14.47 -0.93
N HIS A 135 -12.26 13.84 0.08
CA HIS A 135 -12.18 14.29 1.47
C HIS A 135 -11.49 13.19 2.27
N LEU A 136 -10.34 13.54 2.85
CA LEU A 136 -9.48 12.59 3.56
C LEU A 136 -9.98 12.39 5.00
N PRO A 137 -9.52 11.33 5.70
CA PRO A 137 -9.94 11.07 7.08
C PRO A 137 -9.69 12.21 8.05
N ASP A 138 -8.68 13.05 7.79
CA ASP A 138 -8.35 14.25 8.57
C ASP A 138 -9.23 15.48 8.23
N GLY A 139 -10.21 15.32 7.33
CA GLY A 139 -11.06 16.40 6.83
C GLY A 139 -10.44 17.21 5.69
N THR A 140 -9.19 16.96 5.31
CA THR A 140 -8.53 17.66 4.20
C THR A 140 -9.27 17.40 2.89
N ARG A 141 -9.59 18.46 2.15
CA ARG A 141 -10.11 18.35 0.78
C ARG A 141 -8.96 18.32 -0.22
N LEU A 142 -8.93 17.29 -1.06
CA LEU A 142 -8.02 17.19 -2.19
C LEU A 142 -8.80 17.27 -3.51
N SER A 143 -8.33 18.11 -4.44
CA SER A 143 -8.84 18.15 -5.82
C SER A 143 -7.81 17.49 -6.75
N THR A 144 -8.07 16.25 -7.12
CA THR A 144 -7.15 15.42 -7.91
C THR A 144 -7.60 15.31 -9.35
N THR A 145 -6.68 15.14 -10.29
CA THR A 145 -7.02 14.87 -11.69
C THR A 145 -7.06 13.37 -11.94
N VAL A 146 -8.17 12.88 -12.48
CA VAL A 146 -8.31 11.47 -12.86
C VAL A 146 -7.40 11.18 -14.05
N VAL A 147 -6.49 10.23 -13.92
CA VAL A 147 -5.54 9.85 -15.00
C VAL A 147 -5.78 8.46 -15.56
N ALA A 148 -6.49 7.61 -14.81
CA ALA A 148 -6.89 6.29 -15.25
C ALA A 148 -8.24 5.90 -14.65
N ILE A 149 -9.00 5.10 -15.40
CA ILE A 149 -10.18 4.38 -14.91
C ILE A 149 -9.94 2.89 -15.11
N TYR A 150 -10.22 2.07 -14.10
CA TYR A 150 -9.90 0.65 -14.09
C TYR A 150 -11.05 -0.23 -13.59
N GLY A 151 -11.02 -1.53 -13.93
CA GLY A 151 -12.14 -2.45 -13.70
C GLY A 151 -12.08 -3.27 -12.41
N ARG A 152 -10.90 -3.42 -11.76
CA ARG A 152 -10.73 -4.28 -10.58
C ARG A 152 -10.80 -3.54 -9.22
N GLY A 153 -11.71 -2.58 -9.05
CA GLY A 153 -11.80 -1.84 -7.77
C GLY A 153 -12.32 -2.64 -6.58
N LEU A 154 -13.37 -3.42 -6.76
CA LEU A 154 -14.03 -4.18 -5.68
C LEU A 154 -13.17 -5.31 -5.07
N GLY A 155 -12.02 -5.63 -5.67
CA GLY A 155 -11.06 -6.61 -5.15
C GLY A 155 -9.74 -6.01 -4.65
N ILE A 156 -9.55 -4.69 -4.80
CA ILE A 156 -8.26 -4.02 -4.59
C ILE A 156 -8.43 -2.75 -3.77
N ALA A 157 -9.01 -1.73 -4.40
CA ALA A 157 -9.39 -0.43 -3.85
C ALA A 157 -10.15 0.31 -4.96
N GLU A 158 -11.11 1.15 -4.61
CA GLU A 158 -11.83 2.00 -5.58
C GLU A 158 -11.02 3.23 -6.03
N LEU A 159 -10.04 3.66 -5.24
CA LEU A 159 -9.14 4.76 -5.57
C LEU A 159 -7.68 4.36 -5.38
N THR A 160 -6.83 4.81 -6.30
CA THR A 160 -5.39 4.65 -6.23
C THR A 160 -4.70 6.01 -6.34
N LEU A 161 -3.90 6.35 -5.34
CA LEU A 161 -3.21 7.63 -5.19
C LEU A 161 -1.72 7.38 -4.87
N PRO A 162 -0.82 8.34 -5.11
CA PRO A 162 0.51 8.28 -4.52
C PRO A 162 0.42 8.24 -3.00
N ARG A 163 1.19 7.36 -2.34
CA ARG A 163 1.25 7.24 -0.88
C ARG A 163 1.52 8.57 -0.17
N ALA A 164 2.34 9.43 -0.76
CA ALA A 164 2.64 10.76 -0.23
C ALA A 164 1.41 11.68 -0.10
N ALA A 165 0.35 11.46 -0.88
CA ALA A 165 -0.91 12.19 -0.72
C ALA A 165 -1.62 11.84 0.60
N LEU A 166 -1.40 10.64 1.14
CA LEU A 166 -2.09 10.07 2.29
C LEU A 166 -1.23 10.03 3.57
N ALA A 167 0.09 9.80 3.46
CA ALA A 167 0.95 9.43 4.59
C ALA A 167 0.99 10.41 5.79
N GLY A 168 0.67 11.70 5.58
CA GLY A 168 0.57 12.70 6.65
C GLY A 168 -0.86 13.01 7.11
N ARG A 169 -1.85 12.27 6.61
CA ARG A 169 -3.29 12.56 6.71
C ARG A 169 -4.12 11.35 7.13
N VAL A 170 -3.43 10.29 7.57
CA VAL A 170 -4.01 9.05 8.08
C VAL A 170 -3.47 8.78 9.47
N THR A 171 -4.26 8.08 10.29
CA THR A 171 -3.92 7.74 11.67
C THR A 171 -2.74 6.79 11.79
N SER A 172 -2.55 5.92 10.80
CA SER A 172 -1.41 5.02 10.67
C SER A 172 -0.84 5.15 9.27
N SER A 173 0.42 5.55 9.17
CA SER A 173 1.14 5.64 7.90
C SER A 173 1.85 4.34 7.53
N PHE A 174 1.61 3.23 8.24
CA PHE A 174 2.17 1.93 7.89
C PHE A 174 1.60 1.42 6.55
N ASP A 175 2.41 0.67 5.80
CA ASP A 175 1.93 -0.09 4.65
C ASP A 175 1.27 -1.39 5.13
N SER A 176 0.12 -1.77 4.58
CA SER A 176 -0.47 -3.08 4.87
C SER A 176 0.38 -4.20 4.28
N ASP A 177 0.89 -3.98 3.07
CA ASP A 177 1.63 -4.95 2.29
C ASP A 177 2.71 -4.26 1.45
N VAL A 178 3.79 -4.99 1.17
CA VAL A 178 4.74 -4.65 0.11
C VAL A 178 4.69 -5.75 -0.94
N LEU A 179 4.30 -5.36 -2.15
CA LEU A 179 4.28 -6.23 -3.32
C LEU A 179 5.63 -6.16 -4.05
N VAL A 180 6.16 -7.30 -4.46
CA VAL A 180 7.47 -7.38 -5.12
C VAL A 180 7.37 -8.18 -6.41
N ARG A 181 7.95 -7.63 -7.47
CA ARG A 181 8.20 -8.32 -8.73
C ARG A 181 9.66 -8.73 -8.78
N ASP A 182 9.91 -10.00 -9.04
CA ASP A 182 11.26 -10.50 -9.23
C ASP A 182 11.76 -10.11 -10.63
N ALA A 183 13.07 -9.89 -10.77
CA ALA A 183 13.70 -9.67 -12.06
C ALA A 183 13.62 -10.93 -12.92
N GLU A 184 13.59 -10.75 -14.24
CA GLU A 184 13.58 -11.86 -15.17
C GLU A 184 14.82 -12.75 -14.96
N GLY A 185 14.60 -14.06 -14.85
CA GLY A 185 15.66 -15.05 -14.58
C GLY A 185 16.18 -15.08 -13.14
N ALA A 186 15.63 -14.29 -12.21
CA ALA A 186 16.01 -14.36 -10.80
C ALA A 186 15.53 -15.66 -10.14
N ASP A 187 16.36 -16.24 -9.27
CA ASP A 187 15.94 -17.34 -8.41
C ASP A 187 14.99 -16.83 -7.32
N ARG A 188 13.70 -17.13 -7.48
CA ARG A 188 12.62 -16.75 -6.56
C ARG A 188 12.89 -17.15 -5.12
N LYS A 189 13.48 -18.32 -4.86
CA LYS A 189 13.79 -18.77 -3.49
C LYS A 189 14.92 -17.94 -2.88
N ALA A 190 15.96 -17.67 -3.67
CA ALA A 190 17.07 -16.82 -3.24
C ALA A 190 16.61 -15.38 -2.95
N VAL A 191 15.73 -14.83 -3.80
CA VAL A 191 15.14 -13.49 -3.60
C VAL A 191 14.28 -13.46 -2.34
N ALA A 192 13.39 -14.43 -2.13
CA ALA A 192 12.56 -14.52 -0.92
C ALA A 192 13.43 -14.56 0.36
N ALA A 193 14.50 -15.36 0.37
CA ALA A 193 15.41 -15.45 1.50
C ALA A 193 16.15 -14.12 1.75
N ALA A 194 16.54 -13.41 0.69
CA ALA A 194 17.18 -12.10 0.80
C ALA A 194 16.22 -11.02 1.30
N LEU A 195 14.97 -11.01 0.82
CA LEU A 195 13.90 -10.14 1.31
C LEU A 195 13.68 -10.33 2.80
N GLY A 196 13.55 -11.59 3.27
CA GLY A 196 13.40 -11.89 4.69
C GLY A 196 14.52 -11.30 5.56
N ARG A 197 15.78 -11.43 5.14
CA ARG A 197 16.92 -10.82 5.85
C ARG A 197 16.89 -9.29 5.85
N SER A 198 16.44 -8.68 4.76
CA SER A 198 16.39 -7.21 4.61
C SER A 198 15.33 -6.57 5.51
N VAL A 199 14.18 -7.23 5.68
CA VAL A 199 13.05 -6.73 6.48
C VAL A 199 13.32 -6.92 7.97
N SER A 200 13.89 -8.06 8.38
CA SER A 200 14.21 -8.35 9.79
C SER A 200 15.32 -7.47 10.38
N ARG A 201 16.14 -6.82 9.55
CA ARG A 201 17.18 -5.89 10.00
C ARG A 201 16.68 -4.50 10.38
N SER A 202 15.37 -4.25 10.34
CA SER A 202 14.80 -2.93 10.61
C SER A 202 14.86 -2.60 12.12
N PRO A 203 15.64 -1.59 12.56
CA PRO A 203 15.69 -1.19 13.95
C PRO A 203 14.56 -0.20 14.23
N THR A 204 13.47 -0.65 14.83
CA THR A 204 12.49 0.28 15.42
C THR A 204 12.05 -0.25 16.79
N GLY A 205 12.92 -0.01 17.77
CA GLY A 205 12.62 -0.15 19.20
C GLY A 205 13.52 0.83 19.95
N THR A 206 12.97 2.00 20.29
CA THR A 206 13.66 3.07 21.00
C THR A 206 14.13 2.61 22.39
N ALA A 207 15.45 2.50 22.59
CA ALA A 207 16.06 2.38 23.91
C ALA A 207 16.04 3.75 24.62
N LYS A 208 15.00 4.03 25.40
CA LYS A 208 15.00 5.17 26.34
C LYS A 208 15.88 4.82 27.54
N ARG A 209 17.17 5.15 27.46
CA ARG A 209 18.12 5.05 28.58
C ARG A 209 17.77 6.15 29.60
N ARG A 210 17.15 5.78 30.73
CA ARG A 210 17.00 6.68 31.88
C ARG A 210 18.34 6.73 32.65
N PRO A 211 18.75 7.88 33.20
CA PRO A 211 20.06 8.03 33.82
C PRO A 211 20.15 7.25 35.14
N ARG A 212 21.36 6.75 35.44
CA ARG A 212 21.72 6.25 36.77
C ARG A 212 21.73 7.42 37.75
N THR A 213 20.89 7.37 38.78
CA THR A 213 21.17 8.08 40.03
C THR A 213 21.76 7.10 41.02
N ARG A 214 23.02 7.34 41.36
CA ARG A 214 23.80 6.65 42.39
C ARG A 214 24.07 7.67 43.49
N THR A 215 23.54 7.44 44.70
CA THR A 215 24.04 7.82 46.05
C THR A 215 22.92 7.43 47.03
N GLY A 216 23.14 6.62 48.09
CA GLY A 216 23.98 6.94 49.27
C GLY A 216 23.23 7.99 50.09
N SER A 217 22.71 7.75 51.29
CA SER A 217 23.10 6.90 52.42
C SER A 217 21.88 6.36 53.16
#